data_AF-A0A964G7L4-F1
#
_entry.id   AF-A0A964G7L4-F1
#
_cell.length_a   1.000
_cell.length_b   1.000
_cell.length_c   1.000
_cell.angle_alpha   90.00
_cell.angle_beta   90.00
_cell.angle_gamma   90.00
#
_symmetry.space_group_name_H-M   'P 1'
#
loop_
_entity.id
_entity.type
_entity.pdbx_description
1 polymer ?
#
loop_
_entity_poly.entity_id
_entity_poly.type
_entity_poly.pdbx_seq_one_letter_code
_entity_poly.pdbx_strand_id
1 'polypeptide(L)'
;MNEADRTRVETFINRWAGSSGNERANYQLFFAEMCDALGVDRPIDKGRIPNDPYCFDKDVKTFHPSGKVTSWFIDFHKAEHFLIEAKQGGTTGKKGTAKRGTNTYLREMEKAFVQAVAYTRTFTSKPPFLLTCDIGDHFELWMGFSGDYGGYGARREIALTELRKPDVFDLFVDIFSNPQQRNPEKIAARVTREVAADLAELAKGMEANVDPQQVAQFLMRCIFTMFAEDVGLLKEHLFTHALETRWILNPKTFKPEVEALWEAMNEGTSFGFHGQLLRFNGGLFAESQAFALTKTQLEVLLQAAKRDWCNVEPAIFGTLVTFSPVIPLRLTGASKELF
;
A
#
# COMPACT_ATOMS: atom_id res chain seq x y z
N MET A 1 -17.61 1.64 -1.01
CA MET A 1 -18.81 0.79 -0.79
C MET A 1 -20.08 1.60 -0.54
N ASN A 2 -21.03 1.60 -1.48
CA ASN A 2 -22.37 2.19 -1.34
C ASN A 2 -23.39 1.18 -0.76
N GLU A 3 -24.65 1.60 -0.53
CA GLU A 3 -25.69 0.74 0.08
C GLU A 3 -26.04 -0.51 -0.76
N ALA A 4 -26.03 -0.37 -2.08
CA ALA A 4 -26.27 -1.51 -2.97
C ALA A 4 -25.12 -2.53 -2.86
N ASP A 5 -23.87 -2.07 -2.75
CA ASP A 5 -22.71 -2.93 -2.53
C ASP A 5 -22.84 -3.68 -1.19
N ARG A 6 -23.25 -2.98 -0.12
CA ARG A 6 -23.47 -3.60 1.20
C ARG A 6 -24.46 -4.76 1.10
N THR A 7 -25.58 -4.53 0.41
CA THR A 7 -26.63 -5.54 0.24
C THR A 7 -26.12 -6.79 -0.49
N ARG A 8 -25.35 -6.62 -1.58
CA ARG A 8 -24.78 -7.75 -2.33
C ARG A 8 -23.75 -8.51 -1.49
N VAL A 9 -22.88 -7.80 -0.78
CA VAL A 9 -21.88 -8.38 0.12
C VAL A 9 -22.54 -9.16 1.26
N GLU A 10 -23.55 -8.61 1.92
CA GLU A 10 -24.28 -9.33 2.98
C GLU A 10 -24.94 -10.61 2.45
N THR A 11 -25.57 -10.54 1.28
CA THR A 11 -26.18 -11.71 0.65
C THR A 11 -25.14 -12.81 0.38
N PHE A 12 -23.99 -12.43 -0.15
CA PHE A 12 -22.87 -13.33 -0.42
C PHE A 12 -22.32 -13.96 0.87
N ILE A 13 -22.04 -13.15 1.90
CA ILE A 13 -21.52 -13.64 3.17
C ILE A 13 -22.53 -14.57 3.85
N ASN A 14 -23.81 -14.22 3.90
CA ASN A 14 -24.84 -15.05 4.53
C ASN A 14 -24.98 -16.43 3.85
N ARG A 15 -24.72 -16.50 2.55
CA ARG A 15 -24.75 -17.77 1.81
C ARG A 15 -23.53 -18.64 2.08
N TRP A 16 -22.34 -18.04 2.14
CA TRP A 16 -21.09 -18.79 2.10
C TRP A 16 -20.38 -18.93 3.44
N ALA A 17 -20.61 -18.02 4.39
CA ALA A 17 -19.96 -18.04 5.69
C ALA A 17 -20.29 -19.35 6.43
N GLY A 18 -19.25 -20.08 6.84
CA GLY A 18 -19.39 -21.35 7.55
C GLY A 18 -19.86 -22.51 6.66
N SER A 19 -19.89 -22.35 5.33
CA SER A 19 -20.23 -23.44 4.42
C SER A 19 -19.24 -24.61 4.56
N SER A 20 -19.77 -25.84 4.60
CA SER A 20 -19.00 -27.08 4.70
C SER A 20 -19.54 -28.10 3.69
N GLY A 21 -18.88 -28.19 2.53
CA GLY A 21 -19.30 -28.99 1.37
C GLY A 21 -18.11 -29.59 0.61
N ASN A 22 -18.34 -30.06 -0.61
CA ASN A 22 -17.32 -30.70 -1.46
C ASN A 22 -16.54 -29.65 -2.27
N GLU A 23 -15.23 -29.55 -2.01
CA GLU A 23 -14.29 -28.50 -2.48
C GLU A 23 -14.40 -28.20 -3.98
N ARG A 24 -14.36 -29.25 -4.81
CA ARG A 24 -14.30 -29.12 -6.27
C ARG A 24 -15.63 -28.74 -6.93
N ALA A 25 -16.75 -28.92 -6.23
CA ALA A 25 -18.07 -28.62 -6.78
C ALA A 25 -18.49 -27.15 -6.57
N ASN A 26 -17.84 -26.43 -5.65
CA ASN A 26 -18.36 -25.15 -5.16
C ASN A 26 -17.47 -23.92 -5.43
N TYR A 27 -16.17 -24.06 -5.69
CA TYR A 27 -15.29 -22.88 -5.83
C TYR A 27 -15.65 -21.99 -7.03
N GLN A 28 -15.99 -22.57 -8.18
CA GLN A 28 -16.38 -21.78 -9.37
C GLN A 28 -17.63 -20.93 -9.08
N LEU A 29 -18.63 -21.53 -8.42
CA LEU A 29 -19.85 -20.82 -8.03
C LEU A 29 -19.57 -19.77 -6.94
N PHE A 30 -18.75 -20.10 -5.94
CA PHE A 30 -18.31 -19.17 -4.91
C PHE A 30 -17.65 -17.93 -5.51
N PHE A 31 -16.67 -18.10 -6.39
CA PHE A 31 -15.96 -16.98 -7.00
C PHE A 31 -16.82 -16.21 -8.02
N ALA A 32 -17.73 -16.88 -8.73
CA ALA A 32 -18.68 -16.19 -9.61
C ALA A 32 -19.61 -15.27 -8.81
N GLU A 33 -20.13 -15.73 -7.67
CA GLU A 33 -20.97 -14.92 -6.78
C GLU A 33 -20.17 -13.85 -6.02
N MET A 34 -18.90 -14.12 -5.74
CA MET A 34 -17.98 -13.10 -5.22
C MET A 34 -17.80 -11.96 -6.23
N CYS A 35 -17.67 -12.27 -7.53
CA CYS A 35 -17.60 -11.23 -8.56
C CYS A 35 -18.86 -10.36 -8.56
N ASP A 36 -20.05 -10.95 -8.43
CA ASP A 36 -21.29 -10.19 -8.32
C ASP A 36 -21.34 -9.32 -7.06
N ALA A 37 -20.89 -9.88 -5.93
CA ALA A 37 -20.83 -9.17 -4.65
C ALA A 37 -19.95 -7.92 -4.75
N LEU A 38 -18.77 -8.08 -5.35
CA LEU A 38 -17.81 -7.00 -5.62
C LEU A 38 -18.27 -6.05 -6.74
N GLY A 39 -19.23 -6.46 -7.58
CA GLY A 39 -19.65 -5.70 -8.76
C GLY A 39 -18.57 -5.65 -9.86
N VAL A 40 -17.77 -6.71 -9.98
CA VAL A 40 -16.71 -6.85 -10.98
C VAL A 40 -17.07 -7.91 -12.02
N ASP A 41 -16.40 -7.92 -13.16
CA ASP A 41 -16.65 -8.89 -14.22
C ASP A 41 -16.38 -10.32 -13.74
N ARG A 42 -17.25 -11.26 -14.13
CA ARG A 42 -17.00 -12.71 -13.99
C ARG A 42 -16.01 -13.21 -15.04
N PRO A 43 -15.31 -14.34 -14.80
CA PRO A 43 -14.55 -14.99 -15.85
C PRO A 43 -15.49 -15.45 -16.97
N ILE A 44 -14.95 -15.50 -18.17
CA ILE A 44 -15.64 -16.06 -19.34
C ILE A 44 -15.34 -17.55 -19.48
N ASP A 45 -16.13 -18.24 -20.28
CA ASP A 45 -15.89 -19.65 -20.59
C ASP A 45 -14.48 -19.88 -21.18
N LYS A 46 -13.80 -20.89 -20.62
CA LYS A 46 -12.47 -21.31 -21.06
C LYS A 46 -12.47 -21.73 -22.53
N GLY A 47 -11.41 -21.38 -23.25
CA GLY A 47 -11.23 -21.63 -24.68
C GLY A 47 -11.78 -20.53 -25.59
N ARG A 48 -12.49 -19.53 -25.05
CA ARG A 48 -13.08 -18.44 -25.85
C ARG A 48 -12.08 -17.35 -26.22
N ILE A 49 -11.11 -17.06 -25.35
CA ILE A 49 -10.02 -16.12 -25.61
C ILE A 49 -8.69 -16.89 -25.61
N PRO A 50 -7.78 -16.63 -26.56
CA PRO A 50 -6.46 -17.25 -26.56
C PRO A 50 -5.74 -17.08 -25.23
N ASN A 51 -5.12 -18.15 -24.75
CA ASN A 51 -4.41 -18.19 -23.46
C ASN A 51 -5.29 -17.87 -22.24
N ASP A 52 -6.61 -18.00 -22.30
CA ASP A 52 -7.53 -17.93 -21.14
C ASP A 52 -7.06 -16.95 -20.04
N PRO A 53 -7.04 -15.64 -20.32
CA PRO A 53 -6.46 -14.65 -19.41
C PRO A 53 -7.34 -14.40 -18.19
N TYR A 54 -8.60 -14.84 -18.20
CA TYR A 54 -9.50 -14.75 -17.05
C TYR A 54 -10.44 -15.95 -17.04
N CYS A 55 -10.12 -16.97 -16.26
CA CYS A 55 -10.83 -18.25 -16.28
C CYS A 55 -10.72 -19.02 -14.95
N PHE A 56 -11.63 -19.98 -14.80
CA PHE A 56 -11.46 -21.08 -13.86
C PHE A 56 -10.60 -22.19 -14.49
N ASP A 57 -9.99 -23.04 -13.66
CA ASP A 57 -9.21 -24.21 -14.08
C ASP A 57 -8.15 -23.89 -15.14
N LYS A 58 -7.35 -22.85 -14.88
CA LYS A 58 -6.32 -22.41 -15.82
C LYS A 58 -5.28 -23.49 -16.01
N ASP A 59 -5.10 -23.94 -17.26
CA ASP A 59 -4.07 -24.94 -17.60
C ASP A 59 -2.68 -24.33 -17.47
N VAL A 60 -1.81 -25.02 -16.75
CA VAL A 60 -0.39 -24.69 -16.65
C VAL A 60 0.45 -25.95 -16.84
N LYS A 61 1.53 -25.83 -17.61
CA LYS A 61 2.43 -26.94 -17.90
C LYS A 61 3.82 -26.65 -17.32
N THR A 62 4.34 -27.61 -16.58
CA THR A 62 5.73 -27.59 -16.11
C THR A 62 6.54 -28.55 -16.96
N PHE A 63 7.59 -28.04 -17.59
CA PHE A 63 8.54 -28.80 -18.38
C PHE A 63 9.74 -29.16 -17.51
N HIS A 64 9.98 -30.45 -17.29
CA HIS A 64 11.12 -30.93 -16.51
C HIS A 64 12.34 -31.17 -17.41
N PRO A 65 13.58 -31.00 -16.91
CA PRO A 65 14.80 -31.29 -17.68
C PRO A 65 14.87 -32.71 -18.25
N SER A 66 14.17 -33.65 -17.61
CA SER A 66 14.04 -35.04 -18.08
C SER A 66 13.15 -35.20 -19.33
N GLY A 67 12.55 -34.13 -19.84
CA GLY A 67 11.57 -34.16 -20.94
C GLY A 67 10.14 -34.50 -20.47
N LYS A 68 9.94 -34.83 -19.19
CA LYS A 68 8.60 -35.04 -18.63
C LYS A 68 7.84 -33.72 -18.61
N VAL A 69 6.59 -33.74 -19.05
CA VAL A 69 5.64 -32.62 -18.91
C VAL A 69 4.63 -32.97 -17.83
N THR A 70 4.44 -32.07 -16.88
CA THR A 70 3.36 -32.19 -15.87
C THR A 70 2.34 -31.10 -16.11
N SER A 71 1.07 -31.49 -16.28
CA SER A 71 -0.05 -30.56 -16.39
C SER A 71 -0.66 -30.34 -15.01
N TRP A 72 -0.94 -29.08 -14.71
CA TRP A 72 -1.57 -28.62 -13.49
C TRP A 72 -2.74 -27.68 -13.83
N PHE A 73 -3.58 -27.42 -12.83
CA PHE A 73 -4.69 -26.50 -12.93
C PHE A 73 -4.61 -25.52 -11.77
N ILE A 74 -4.85 -24.25 -12.08
CA ILE A 74 -5.08 -23.21 -11.10
C ILE A 74 -6.58 -22.99 -11.00
N ASP A 75 -7.14 -23.00 -9.80
CA ASP A 75 -8.59 -22.94 -9.60
C ASP A 75 -9.21 -21.66 -10.18
N PHE A 76 -8.61 -20.49 -9.90
CA PHE A 76 -9.09 -19.23 -10.45
C PHE A 76 -7.93 -18.27 -10.78
N HIS A 77 -7.91 -17.79 -12.02
CA HIS A 77 -6.81 -16.97 -12.51
C HIS A 77 -7.31 -15.79 -13.34
N LYS A 78 -6.69 -14.63 -13.12
CA LYS A 78 -6.77 -13.47 -13.99
C LYS A 78 -5.37 -12.91 -14.26
N ALA A 79 -4.95 -12.91 -15.52
CA ALA A 79 -3.64 -12.46 -15.98
C ALA A 79 -3.36 -11.02 -15.51
N GLU A 80 -2.12 -10.75 -15.09
CA GLU A 80 -1.68 -9.47 -14.49
C GLU A 80 -2.43 -9.03 -13.21
N HIS A 81 -3.35 -9.85 -12.69
CA HIS A 81 -4.15 -9.53 -11.51
C HIS A 81 -3.86 -10.48 -10.37
N PHE A 82 -4.29 -11.74 -10.53
CA PHE A 82 -4.22 -12.70 -9.44
C PHE A 82 -4.13 -14.15 -9.91
N LEU A 83 -3.73 -14.98 -8.95
CA LEU A 83 -3.87 -16.42 -8.97
C LEU A 83 -4.46 -16.84 -7.63
N ILE A 84 -5.48 -17.70 -7.65
CA ILE A 84 -6.13 -18.23 -6.45
C ILE A 84 -6.11 -19.75 -6.48
N GLU A 85 -5.63 -20.35 -5.39
CA GLU A 85 -5.79 -21.76 -5.07
C GLU A 85 -6.87 -21.91 -3.99
N ALA A 86 -7.93 -22.66 -4.29
CA ALA A 86 -9.01 -22.90 -3.36
C ALA A 86 -8.75 -24.16 -2.53
N LYS A 87 -9.21 -24.11 -1.29
CA LYS A 87 -9.31 -25.22 -0.34
C LYS A 87 -10.69 -25.16 0.31
N GLN A 88 -11.12 -26.27 0.89
CA GLN A 88 -12.31 -26.26 1.74
C GLN A 88 -12.02 -27.00 3.04
N GLY A 89 -11.86 -26.23 4.11
CA GLY A 89 -11.79 -26.74 5.48
C GLY A 89 -13.16 -27.22 5.96
N GLY A 90 -13.15 -28.16 6.91
CA GLY A 90 -14.38 -28.70 7.50
C GLY A 90 -14.40 -28.57 9.02
N THR A 91 -15.59 -28.73 9.60
CA THR A 91 -15.79 -28.83 11.06
C THR A 91 -15.42 -30.21 11.60
N THR A 92 -15.47 -31.23 10.75
CA THR A 92 -15.05 -32.62 11.01
C THR A 92 -13.99 -33.04 10.00
N GLY A 93 -12.93 -33.74 10.44
CA GLY A 93 -11.95 -34.30 9.52
C GLY A 93 -12.57 -35.44 8.71
N LYS A 94 -12.60 -35.30 7.39
CA LYS A 94 -13.03 -36.35 6.45
C LYS A 94 -11.96 -36.54 5.37
N LYS A 95 -12.05 -37.63 4.61
CA LYS A 95 -11.14 -37.88 3.49
C LYS A 95 -11.28 -36.75 2.46
N GLY A 96 -10.22 -35.97 2.25
CA GLY A 96 -10.21 -34.82 1.33
C GLY A 96 -10.50 -33.46 1.97
N THR A 97 -10.84 -33.38 3.27
CA THR A 97 -11.14 -32.11 3.95
C THR A 97 -10.54 -32.11 5.36
N ALA A 98 -9.52 -31.27 5.56
CA ALA A 98 -8.89 -31.13 6.87
C ALA A 98 -9.79 -30.35 7.85
N LYS A 99 -9.79 -30.74 9.12
CA LYS A 99 -10.54 -30.04 10.16
C LYS A 99 -9.87 -28.69 10.46
N ARG A 100 -10.62 -27.59 10.37
CA ARG A 100 -10.13 -26.25 10.72
C ARG A 100 -9.53 -26.21 12.13
N GLY A 101 -8.46 -25.42 12.31
CA GLY A 101 -7.75 -25.29 13.59
C GLY A 101 -6.85 -26.48 13.96
N THR A 102 -6.62 -27.43 13.05
CA THR A 102 -5.67 -28.53 13.27
C THR A 102 -4.35 -28.29 12.54
N ASN A 103 -3.25 -28.89 13.02
CA ASN A 103 -1.96 -28.84 12.33
C ASN A 103 -2.02 -29.44 10.91
N THR A 104 -2.90 -30.42 10.68
CA THR A 104 -3.13 -30.98 9.34
C THR A 104 -3.71 -29.92 8.42
N TYR A 105 -4.71 -29.15 8.88
CA TYR A 105 -5.30 -28.06 8.11
C TYR A 105 -4.27 -26.99 7.75
N LEU A 106 -3.47 -26.54 8.72
CA LEU A 106 -2.42 -25.55 8.48
C LEU A 106 -1.41 -26.03 7.42
N ARG A 107 -1.04 -27.31 7.46
CA ARG A 107 -0.15 -27.90 6.45
C ARG A 107 -0.79 -27.96 5.06
N GLU A 108 -2.09 -28.17 4.95
CA GLU A 108 -2.77 -28.16 3.65
C GLU A 108 -2.85 -26.74 3.06
N MET A 109 -3.09 -25.72 3.89
CA MET A 109 -3.05 -24.31 3.46
C MET A 109 -1.64 -23.89 3.04
N GLU A 110 -0.61 -24.28 3.80
CA GLU A 110 0.78 -24.02 3.42
C GLU A 110 1.16 -24.71 2.10
N LYS A 111 0.71 -25.95 1.87
CA LYS A 111 0.90 -26.63 0.58
C LYS A 111 0.20 -25.90 -0.57
N ALA A 112 -1.00 -25.38 -0.35
CA ALA A 112 -1.73 -24.59 -1.33
C ALA A 112 -0.93 -23.36 -1.75
N PHE A 113 -0.32 -22.65 -0.79
CA PHE A 113 0.60 -21.54 -1.06
C PHE A 113 1.82 -21.98 -1.87
N VAL A 114 2.51 -23.05 -1.45
CA VAL A 114 3.70 -23.56 -2.16
C VAL A 114 3.36 -23.95 -3.61
N GLN A 115 2.19 -24.56 -3.82
CA GLN A 115 1.67 -24.93 -5.13
C GLN A 115 1.37 -23.68 -5.98
N ALA A 116 0.66 -22.70 -5.42
CA ALA A 116 0.38 -21.42 -6.08
C ALA A 116 1.67 -20.69 -6.51
N VAL A 117 2.68 -20.62 -5.64
CA VAL A 117 4.00 -20.02 -5.96
C VAL A 117 4.72 -20.79 -7.06
N ALA A 118 4.60 -22.12 -7.09
CA ALA A 118 5.18 -22.91 -8.17
C ALA A 118 4.53 -22.59 -9.53
N TYR A 119 3.22 -22.35 -9.57
CA TYR A 119 2.50 -21.96 -10.79
C TYR A 119 2.94 -20.61 -11.33
N THR A 120 3.27 -19.65 -10.47
CA THR A 120 3.67 -18.31 -10.94
C THR A 120 4.93 -18.34 -11.81
N ARG A 121 5.77 -19.37 -11.67
CA ARG A 121 6.99 -19.57 -12.48
C ARG A 121 6.72 -19.91 -13.95
N THR A 122 5.48 -20.28 -14.28
CA THR A 122 5.06 -20.60 -15.65
C THR A 122 4.64 -19.37 -16.45
N PHE A 123 4.40 -18.23 -15.78
CA PHE A 123 4.01 -16.99 -16.42
C PHE A 123 5.21 -16.09 -16.69
N THR A 124 5.17 -15.37 -17.82
CA THR A 124 6.18 -14.37 -18.18
C THR A 124 6.15 -13.17 -17.23
N SER A 125 4.95 -12.72 -16.87
CA SER A 125 4.71 -11.73 -15.84
C SER A 125 3.98 -12.41 -14.69
N LYS A 126 4.52 -12.28 -13.47
CA LYS A 126 3.91 -12.88 -12.30
C LYS A 126 2.75 -12.00 -11.82
N PRO A 127 1.61 -12.57 -11.42
CA PRO A 127 0.49 -11.76 -10.95
C PRO A 127 0.88 -11.00 -9.67
N PRO A 128 0.46 -9.73 -9.49
CA PRO A 128 0.80 -8.97 -8.30
C PRO A 128 0.18 -9.54 -7.02
N PHE A 129 -0.90 -10.32 -7.15
CA PHE A 129 -1.56 -10.99 -6.04
C PHE A 129 -1.54 -12.51 -6.18
N LEU A 130 -1.18 -13.17 -5.09
CA LEU A 130 -1.35 -14.61 -4.92
C LEU A 130 -2.30 -14.81 -3.75
N LEU A 131 -3.30 -15.66 -3.92
CA LEU A 131 -4.26 -15.97 -2.88
C LEU A 131 -4.38 -17.47 -2.68
N THR A 132 -4.60 -17.86 -1.43
CA THR A 132 -5.30 -19.10 -1.11
C THR A 132 -6.64 -18.73 -0.50
N CYS A 133 -7.64 -19.62 -0.62
CA CYS A 133 -8.96 -19.40 -0.05
C CYS A 133 -9.46 -20.68 0.62
N ASP A 134 -9.80 -20.62 1.91
CA ASP A 134 -10.70 -21.60 2.50
C ASP A 134 -12.14 -21.12 2.26
N ILE A 135 -12.83 -21.80 1.34
CA ILE A 135 -14.18 -21.41 0.89
C ILE A 135 -15.11 -21.26 2.08
N GLY A 136 -15.70 -20.07 2.20
CA GLY A 136 -16.65 -19.77 3.26
C GLY A 136 -16.02 -19.35 4.60
N ASP A 137 -14.70 -19.24 4.69
CA ASP A 137 -13.98 -18.94 5.94
C ASP A 137 -13.09 -17.70 5.79
N HIS A 138 -12.00 -17.78 5.03
CA HIS A 138 -11.04 -16.69 4.86
C HIS A 138 -10.23 -16.78 3.56
N PHE A 139 -9.54 -15.69 3.26
CA PHE A 139 -8.49 -15.61 2.25
C PHE A 139 -7.14 -15.46 2.94
N GLU A 140 -6.11 -16.11 2.41
CA GLU A 140 -4.73 -15.74 2.69
C GLU A 140 -4.19 -15.00 1.46
N LEU A 141 -3.75 -13.76 1.65
CA LEU A 141 -3.35 -12.85 0.58
C LEU A 141 -1.85 -12.55 0.67
N TRP A 142 -1.16 -12.70 -0.45
CA TRP A 142 0.21 -12.23 -0.66
C TRP A 142 0.25 -11.17 -1.75
N MET A 143 1.00 -10.10 -1.50
CA MET A 143 1.22 -9.01 -2.44
C MET A 143 2.69 -9.03 -2.86
N GLY A 144 2.93 -9.13 -4.17
CA GLY A 144 4.27 -9.27 -4.74
C GLY A 144 4.35 -8.69 -6.14
N PHE A 145 4.30 -7.36 -6.27
CA PHE A 145 4.35 -6.67 -7.56
C PHE A 145 5.67 -6.89 -8.34
N SER A 146 6.76 -7.21 -7.64
CA SER A 146 8.04 -7.64 -8.22
C SER A 146 8.08 -9.14 -8.56
N GLY A 147 7.02 -9.87 -8.23
CA GLY A 147 6.96 -11.32 -8.37
C GLY A 147 7.62 -12.11 -7.22
N ASP A 148 7.95 -11.43 -6.12
CA ASP A 148 8.32 -12.05 -4.84
C ASP A 148 7.17 -11.92 -3.84
N TYR A 149 6.67 -13.05 -3.35
CA TYR A 149 5.58 -13.13 -2.38
C TYR A 149 6.08 -13.39 -0.96
N GLY A 150 7.40 -13.50 -0.76
CA GLY A 150 7.98 -13.93 0.51
C GLY A 150 7.64 -15.38 0.86
N GLY A 151 7.69 -15.69 2.16
CA GLY A 151 7.32 -17.01 2.70
C GLY A 151 5.85 -17.10 3.12
N TYR A 152 5.41 -18.29 3.54
CA TYR A 152 4.04 -18.51 4.03
C TYR A 152 3.65 -17.59 5.22
N GLY A 153 4.63 -17.16 6.03
CA GLY A 153 4.41 -16.22 7.12
C GLY A 153 4.16 -14.76 6.71
N ALA A 154 4.42 -14.39 5.45
CA ALA A 154 4.20 -13.02 4.94
C ALA A 154 2.73 -12.75 4.57
N ARG A 155 1.86 -13.77 4.68
CA ARG A 155 0.46 -13.70 4.29
C ARG A 155 -0.34 -12.75 5.18
N ARG A 156 -1.25 -12.01 4.56
CA ARG A 156 -2.35 -11.33 5.27
C ARG A 156 -3.56 -12.24 5.26
N GLU A 157 -3.99 -12.70 6.42
CA GLU A 157 -5.27 -13.40 6.57
C GLU A 157 -6.42 -12.38 6.59
N ILE A 158 -7.47 -12.65 5.82
CA ILE A 158 -8.66 -11.79 5.72
C ILE A 158 -9.88 -12.70 5.84
N ALA A 159 -10.63 -12.59 6.94
CA ALA A 159 -11.84 -13.38 7.10
C ALA A 159 -12.90 -12.97 6.07
N LEU A 160 -13.71 -13.91 5.60
CA LEU A 160 -14.76 -13.65 4.60
C LEU A 160 -15.74 -12.57 5.07
N THR A 161 -16.02 -12.54 6.38
CA THR A 161 -16.90 -11.56 7.02
C THR A 161 -16.34 -10.15 7.01
N GLU A 162 -15.03 -9.97 6.80
CA GLU A 162 -14.38 -8.66 6.68
C GLU A 162 -14.68 -7.96 5.36
N LEU A 163 -15.25 -8.64 4.36
CA LEU A 163 -15.75 -7.97 3.14
C LEU A 163 -16.78 -6.88 3.43
N ARG A 164 -17.37 -6.84 4.63
CA ARG A 164 -18.23 -5.74 5.12
C ARG A 164 -17.48 -4.44 5.35
N LYS A 165 -16.17 -4.51 5.57
CA LYS A 165 -15.34 -3.34 5.81
C LYS A 165 -15.04 -2.66 4.47
N PRO A 166 -15.30 -1.34 4.32
CA PRO A 166 -15.11 -0.65 3.05
C PRO A 166 -13.70 -0.78 2.46
N ASP A 167 -12.66 -0.73 3.29
CA ASP A 167 -11.26 -0.86 2.87
C ASP A 167 -10.92 -2.26 2.34
N VAL A 168 -11.50 -3.31 2.94
CA VAL A 168 -11.34 -4.70 2.48
C VAL A 168 -12.13 -4.93 1.19
N PHE A 169 -13.35 -4.40 1.10
CA PHE A 169 -14.14 -4.43 -0.13
C PHE A 169 -13.38 -3.76 -1.29
N ASP A 170 -12.91 -2.53 -1.08
CA ASP A 170 -12.19 -1.76 -2.10
C ASP A 170 -10.86 -2.45 -2.48
N LEU A 171 -10.18 -3.12 -1.53
CA LEU A 171 -9.01 -3.95 -1.83
C LEU A 171 -9.34 -5.08 -2.81
N PHE A 172 -10.40 -5.85 -2.57
CA PHE A 172 -10.79 -6.94 -3.47
C PHE A 172 -11.29 -6.43 -4.82
N VAL A 173 -12.02 -5.30 -4.85
CA VAL A 173 -12.35 -4.64 -6.12
C VAL A 173 -11.08 -4.33 -6.90
N ASP A 174 -10.09 -3.67 -6.29
CA ASP A 174 -8.83 -3.33 -6.96
C ASP A 174 -8.07 -4.57 -7.43
N ILE A 175 -7.99 -5.64 -6.63
CA ILE A 175 -7.38 -6.92 -7.02
C ILE A 175 -8.00 -7.43 -8.33
N PHE A 176 -9.32 -7.30 -8.47
CA PHE A 176 -10.05 -7.79 -9.64
C PHE A 176 -10.07 -6.83 -10.82
N SER A 177 -10.06 -5.50 -10.61
CA SER A 177 -10.26 -4.52 -11.68
C SER A 177 -9.02 -3.72 -12.04
N ASN A 178 -8.21 -3.31 -11.07
CA ASN A 178 -7.02 -2.49 -11.30
C ASN A 178 -5.97 -2.71 -10.20
N PRO A 179 -5.24 -3.83 -10.23
CA PRO A 179 -4.33 -4.23 -9.16
C PRO A 179 -3.21 -3.21 -8.95
N GLN A 180 -2.82 -2.48 -9.99
CA GLN A 180 -1.74 -1.49 -9.93
C GLN A 180 -2.07 -0.29 -9.02
N GLN A 181 -3.34 -0.06 -8.65
CA GLN A 181 -3.71 0.92 -7.61
C GLN A 181 -3.09 0.60 -6.25
N ARG A 182 -2.75 -0.67 -6.02
CA ARG A 182 -2.15 -1.16 -4.77
C ARG A 182 -0.64 -1.36 -4.87
N ASN A 183 -0.01 -0.97 -5.98
CA ASN A 183 1.43 -1.13 -6.17
C ASN A 183 2.18 -0.09 -5.31
N PRO A 184 2.95 -0.51 -4.29
CA PRO A 184 3.64 0.41 -3.39
C PRO A 184 4.62 1.34 -4.12
N GLU A 185 5.37 0.83 -5.10
CA GLU A 185 6.33 1.63 -5.87
C GLU A 185 5.62 2.71 -6.69
N LYS A 186 4.48 2.38 -7.33
CA LYS A 186 3.71 3.36 -8.10
C LYS A 186 3.03 4.39 -7.21
N ILE A 187 2.49 3.96 -6.07
CA ILE A 187 1.93 4.88 -5.08
C ILE A 187 3.03 5.83 -4.63
N ALA A 188 4.20 5.31 -4.27
CA ALA A 188 5.29 6.11 -3.75
C ALA A 188 5.80 7.12 -4.78
N ALA A 189 6.07 6.67 -6.01
CA ALA A 189 6.48 7.54 -7.10
C ALA A 189 5.43 8.61 -7.45
N ARG A 190 4.13 8.28 -7.36
CA ARG A 190 3.04 9.24 -7.59
C ARG A 190 3.01 10.29 -6.50
N VAL A 191 2.94 9.89 -5.22
CA VAL A 191 2.91 10.82 -4.08
C VAL A 191 4.15 11.72 -4.09
N THR A 192 5.33 11.16 -4.37
CA THR A 192 6.60 11.90 -4.49
C THR A 192 6.53 12.97 -5.57
N ARG A 193 6.00 12.64 -6.76
CA ARG A 193 5.85 13.62 -7.86
C ARG A 193 4.86 14.73 -7.50
N GLU A 194 3.75 14.38 -6.88
CA GLU A 194 2.73 15.34 -6.48
C GLU A 194 3.27 16.31 -5.41
N VAL A 195 3.96 15.79 -4.38
CA VAL A 195 4.65 16.59 -3.36
C VAL A 195 5.70 17.50 -3.98
N ALA A 196 6.52 17.01 -4.92
CA ALA A 196 7.52 17.83 -5.60
C ALA A 196 6.87 19.01 -6.36
N ALA A 197 5.69 18.80 -6.94
CA ALA A 197 4.95 19.86 -7.62
C ALA A 197 4.44 20.93 -6.65
N ASP A 198 3.84 20.51 -5.53
CA ASP A 198 3.35 21.41 -4.47
C ASP A 198 4.50 22.27 -3.91
N LEU A 199 5.67 21.67 -3.68
CA LEU A 199 6.86 22.38 -3.18
C LEU A 199 7.48 23.32 -4.21
N ALA A 200 7.47 22.94 -5.49
CA ALA A 200 7.96 23.82 -6.56
C ALA A 200 7.06 25.06 -6.75
N GLU A 201 5.75 24.92 -6.54
CA GLU A 201 4.82 26.05 -6.51
C GLU A 201 5.12 26.99 -5.33
N LEU A 202 5.35 26.42 -4.14
CA LEU A 202 5.74 27.19 -2.96
C LEU A 202 7.06 27.95 -3.17
N ALA A 203 8.09 27.29 -3.71
CA ALA A 203 9.40 27.88 -3.99
C ALA A 203 9.30 29.09 -4.93
N LYS A 204 8.57 28.96 -6.05
CA LYS A 204 8.35 30.04 -7.03
C LYS A 204 7.69 31.26 -6.41
N GLY A 205 6.78 31.06 -5.44
CA GLY A 205 6.16 32.15 -4.70
C GLY A 205 7.13 32.92 -3.78
N MET A 206 8.30 32.36 -3.48
CA MET A 206 9.31 32.91 -2.56
C MET A 206 10.52 33.52 -3.27
N GLU A 207 10.91 32.99 -4.43
CA GLU A 207 12.15 33.31 -5.16
C GLU A 207 12.29 34.77 -5.61
N ALA A 208 11.20 35.54 -5.69
CA ALA A 208 11.26 36.92 -6.17
C ALA A 208 12.20 37.85 -5.35
N ASN A 209 12.54 37.51 -4.09
CA ASN A 209 13.38 38.34 -3.23
C ASN A 209 14.28 37.55 -2.24
N VAL A 210 14.49 36.24 -2.46
CA VAL A 210 15.18 35.37 -1.50
C VAL A 210 16.24 34.52 -2.21
N ASP A 211 17.39 34.34 -1.55
CA ASP A 211 18.44 33.42 -2.00
C ASP A 211 17.89 31.99 -2.16
N PRO A 212 17.99 31.37 -3.36
CA PRO A 212 17.50 30.02 -3.62
C PRO A 212 18.02 28.99 -2.61
N GLN A 213 19.24 29.18 -2.10
CA GLN A 213 19.81 28.27 -1.11
C GLN A 213 19.04 28.29 0.21
N GLN A 214 18.61 29.49 0.66
CA GLN A 214 17.82 29.62 1.89
C GLN A 214 16.40 29.08 1.69
N VAL A 215 15.80 29.26 0.50
CA VAL A 215 14.50 28.67 0.14
C VAL A 215 14.60 27.15 0.20
N ALA A 216 15.63 26.55 -0.42
CA ALA A 216 15.83 25.10 -0.41
C ALA A 216 15.98 24.54 1.02
N GLN A 217 16.76 25.20 1.88
CA GLN A 217 16.92 24.80 3.28
C GLN A 217 15.61 24.88 4.07
N PHE A 218 14.83 25.95 3.88
CA PHE A 218 13.52 26.10 4.47
C PHE A 218 12.55 24.99 4.04
N LEU A 219 12.50 24.69 2.74
CA LEU A 219 11.64 23.62 2.21
C LEU A 219 12.08 22.24 2.73
N MET A 220 13.38 21.98 2.81
CA MET A 220 13.88 20.74 3.42
C MET A 220 13.41 20.60 4.88
N ARG A 221 13.44 21.66 5.69
CA ARG A 221 12.93 21.61 7.07
C ARG A 221 11.44 21.31 7.10
N CYS A 222 10.64 21.97 6.25
CA CYS A 222 9.21 21.69 6.16
C CYS A 222 8.94 20.22 5.81
N ILE A 223 9.66 19.68 4.83
CA ILE A 223 9.56 18.27 4.40
C ILE A 223 9.89 17.32 5.53
N PHE A 224 11.01 17.54 6.22
CA PHE A 224 11.40 16.70 7.34
C PHE A 224 10.39 16.79 8.49
N THR A 225 9.79 17.95 8.73
CA THR A 225 8.71 18.09 9.72
C THR A 225 7.47 17.29 9.33
N MET A 226 7.03 17.36 8.06
CA MET A 226 5.88 16.59 7.56
C MET A 226 6.16 15.07 7.57
N PHE A 227 7.36 14.67 7.18
CA PHE A 227 7.79 13.26 7.28
C PHE A 227 7.83 12.79 8.73
N ALA A 228 8.38 13.59 9.65
CA ALA A 228 8.51 13.25 11.06
C ALA A 228 7.15 13.07 11.75
N GLU A 229 6.11 13.83 11.38
CA GLU A 229 4.77 13.61 11.94
C GLU A 229 4.11 12.32 11.44
N ASP A 230 4.19 12.02 10.15
CA ASP A 230 3.52 10.86 9.57
C ASP A 230 4.17 9.52 9.97
N VAL A 231 5.50 9.50 10.17
CA VAL A 231 6.18 8.32 10.72
C VAL A 231 6.11 8.23 12.25
N GLY A 232 5.41 9.17 12.89
CA GLY A 232 5.08 9.15 14.32
C GLY A 232 6.16 9.70 15.27
N LEU A 233 7.17 10.39 14.76
CA LEU A 233 8.18 11.09 15.58
C LEU A 233 7.64 12.39 16.17
N LEU A 234 6.73 13.07 15.44
CA LEU A 234 5.92 14.17 15.96
C LEU A 234 4.49 13.69 16.13
N LYS A 235 3.96 13.81 17.35
CA LYS A 235 2.62 13.32 17.67
C LYS A 235 1.53 14.25 17.13
N GLU A 236 0.34 13.69 16.97
CA GLU A 236 -0.92 14.43 16.73
C GLU A 236 -0.94 15.26 15.43
N HIS A 237 -0.11 14.92 14.43
CA HIS A 237 0.01 15.71 13.19
C HIS A 237 0.18 17.20 13.48
N LEU A 238 1.05 17.54 14.44
CA LEU A 238 1.21 18.87 15.01
C LEU A 238 1.38 19.95 13.94
N PHE A 239 2.16 19.67 12.89
CA PHE A 239 2.46 20.64 11.85
C PHE A 239 1.24 20.84 10.93
N THR A 240 0.63 19.75 10.47
CA THR A 240 -0.61 19.79 9.69
C THR A 240 -1.74 20.48 10.46
N HIS A 241 -1.93 20.14 11.74
CA HIS A 241 -2.97 20.72 12.59
C HIS A 241 -2.76 22.23 12.81
N ALA A 242 -1.52 22.66 13.02
CA ALA A 242 -1.20 24.09 13.16
C ALA A 242 -1.45 24.87 11.86
N LEU A 243 -1.13 24.28 10.70
CA LEU A 243 -1.48 24.85 9.38
C LEU A 243 -2.99 25.07 9.25
N GLU A 244 -3.79 24.02 9.50
CA GLU A 244 -5.24 24.04 9.33
C GLU A 244 -5.95 25.00 10.28
N THR A 245 -5.60 24.95 11.56
CA THR A 245 -6.41 25.59 12.60
C THR A 245 -5.95 27.00 12.95
N ARG A 246 -4.73 27.38 12.55
CA ARG A 246 -4.10 28.57 13.11
C ARG A 246 -3.26 29.36 12.13
N TRP A 247 -2.24 28.77 11.49
CA TRP A 247 -1.32 29.53 10.65
C TRP A 247 -1.99 30.09 9.40
N ILE A 248 -2.90 29.35 8.75
CA ILE A 248 -3.67 29.88 7.60
C ILE A 248 -4.60 31.04 8.03
N LEU A 249 -5.19 30.96 9.22
CA LEU A 249 -6.08 32.01 9.74
C LEU A 249 -5.30 33.26 10.18
N ASN A 250 -4.06 33.09 10.66
CA ASN A 250 -3.19 34.17 11.08
C ASN A 250 -1.74 33.96 10.59
N PRO A 251 -1.45 34.23 9.30
CA PRO A 251 -0.15 33.92 8.68
C PRO A 251 1.06 34.54 9.37
N LYS A 252 0.88 35.67 10.09
CA LYS A 252 1.96 36.34 10.83
C LYS A 252 2.53 35.48 11.97
N THR A 253 1.74 34.52 12.48
CA THR A 253 2.15 33.60 13.55
C THR A 253 2.94 32.40 13.04
N PHE A 254 2.93 32.12 11.73
CA PHE A 254 3.65 30.98 11.16
C PHE A 254 5.13 31.02 11.48
N LYS A 255 5.81 32.09 11.06
CA LYS A 255 7.26 32.22 11.18
C LYS A 255 7.75 32.01 12.63
N PRO A 256 7.38 32.84 13.62
CA PRO A 256 7.95 32.70 14.96
C PRO A 256 7.68 31.34 15.60
N GLU A 257 6.56 30.69 15.26
CA GLU A 257 6.18 29.44 15.89
C GLU A 257 6.76 28.19 15.21
N VAL A 258 6.94 28.22 13.89
CA VAL A 258 7.66 27.14 13.20
C VAL A 258 9.15 27.17 13.53
N GLU A 259 9.73 28.36 13.72
CA GLU A 259 11.11 28.51 14.20
C GLU A 259 11.26 27.88 15.60
N ALA A 260 10.34 28.18 16.52
CA ALA A 260 10.33 27.58 17.86
C ALA A 260 10.12 26.05 17.84
N LEU A 261 9.32 25.52 16.91
CA LEU A 261 9.17 24.08 16.72
C LEU A 261 10.50 23.45 16.29
N TRP A 262 11.17 24.04 15.32
CA TRP A 262 12.45 23.54 14.82
C TRP A 262 13.57 23.62 15.85
N GLU A 263 13.60 24.68 16.67
CA GLU A 263 14.51 24.77 17.82
C GLU A 263 14.26 23.62 18.81
N ALA A 264 12.99 23.36 19.14
CA ALA A 264 12.63 22.25 20.03
C ALA A 264 13.01 20.87 19.45
N MET A 265 12.83 20.68 18.14
CA MET A 265 13.27 19.46 17.42
C MET A 265 14.80 19.30 17.41
N ASN A 266 15.56 20.40 17.31
CA ASN A 266 17.02 20.39 17.33
C ASN A 266 17.60 20.06 18.72
N GLU A 267 16.97 20.55 19.77
CA GLU A 267 17.42 20.35 21.15
C GLU A 267 16.84 19.09 21.82
N GLY A 268 15.69 18.60 21.33
CA GLY A 268 14.93 17.54 22.00
C GLY A 268 14.22 18.02 23.27
N THR A 269 13.74 19.28 23.23
CA THR A 269 13.05 19.93 24.36
C THR A 269 11.53 19.83 24.22
N SER A 270 10.80 20.37 25.20
CA SER A 270 9.34 20.35 25.17
C SER A 270 8.79 21.43 24.26
N PHE A 271 7.74 21.11 23.49
CA PHE A 271 7.06 22.08 22.63
C PHE A 271 5.56 22.13 22.93
N GLY A 272 5.07 23.31 23.34
CA GLY A 272 3.66 23.53 23.70
C GLY A 272 3.16 22.52 24.74
N PHE A 273 2.02 21.88 24.46
CA PHE A 273 1.43 20.84 25.32
C PHE A 273 1.85 19.41 24.93
N HIS A 274 2.71 19.25 23.92
CA HIS A 274 2.98 17.94 23.30
C HIS A 274 4.14 17.16 23.96
N GLY A 275 4.68 17.69 25.07
CA GLY A 275 5.75 17.06 25.83
C GLY A 275 7.10 17.12 25.13
N GLN A 276 8.04 16.27 25.58
CA GLN A 276 9.41 16.24 25.09
C GLN A 276 9.49 15.66 23.67
N LEU A 277 10.05 16.44 22.73
CA LEU A 277 10.30 15.99 21.36
C LEU A 277 11.59 15.16 21.27
N LEU A 278 11.64 14.27 20.28
CA LEU A 278 12.88 13.57 19.94
C LEU A 278 13.89 14.56 19.38
N ARG A 279 15.17 14.36 19.72
CA ARG A 279 16.25 15.19 19.21
C ARG A 279 16.68 14.72 17.82
N PHE A 280 16.55 15.59 16.82
CA PHE A 280 16.96 15.30 15.45
C PHE A 280 18.44 15.66 15.25
N ASN A 281 19.32 14.65 15.32
CA ASN A 281 20.77 14.84 15.14
C ASN A 281 21.11 14.85 13.64
N GLY A 282 21.31 16.05 13.07
CA GLY A 282 21.69 16.15 11.64
C GLY A 282 22.01 17.54 11.12
N GLY A 283 22.06 18.57 11.98
CA GLY A 283 22.35 19.95 11.58
C GLY A 283 21.24 20.65 10.79
N LEU A 284 20.25 19.91 10.26
CA LEU A 284 19.15 20.46 9.46
C LEU A 284 18.36 21.55 10.20
N PHE A 285 18.09 21.33 11.49
CA PHE A 285 17.38 22.27 12.36
C PHE A 285 18.32 23.18 13.18
N ALA A 286 19.64 23.10 12.98
CA ALA A 286 20.60 23.91 13.74
C ALA A 286 20.44 25.42 13.46
N GLU A 287 20.08 25.77 12.23
CA GLU A 287 19.67 27.11 11.85
C GLU A 287 18.16 27.11 11.62
N SER A 288 17.37 27.41 12.66
CA SER A 288 15.91 27.30 12.60
C SER A 288 15.22 28.41 11.82
N GLN A 289 15.89 29.11 10.89
CA GLN A 289 15.34 30.27 10.20
C GLN A 289 14.17 29.88 9.27
N ALA A 290 13.06 30.62 9.39
CA ALA A 290 11.89 30.48 8.55
C ALA A 290 11.54 31.77 7.78
N PHE A 291 10.69 31.63 6.76
CA PHE A 291 10.14 32.74 6.00
C PHE A 291 8.73 33.09 6.46
N ALA A 292 8.38 34.37 6.35
CA ALA A 292 6.99 34.76 6.44
C ALA A 292 6.27 34.29 5.17
N LEU A 293 5.25 33.45 5.35
CA LEU A 293 4.44 32.94 4.25
C LEU A 293 3.11 33.70 4.19
N THR A 294 2.64 33.93 2.97
CA THR A 294 1.27 34.40 2.72
C THR A 294 0.26 33.30 2.99
N LYS A 295 -1.03 33.67 3.12
CA LYS A 295 -2.12 32.70 3.28
C LYS A 295 -2.11 31.65 2.16
N THR A 296 -1.97 32.07 0.91
CA THR A 296 -1.96 31.17 -0.26
C THR A 296 -0.77 30.21 -0.22
N GLN A 297 0.41 30.67 0.19
CA GLN A 297 1.58 29.79 0.37
C GLN A 297 1.38 28.77 1.49
N LEU A 298 0.72 29.16 2.59
CA LEU A 298 0.37 28.23 3.66
C LEU A 298 -0.69 27.21 3.23
N GLU A 299 -1.62 27.59 2.35
CA GLU A 299 -2.60 26.67 1.76
C GLU A 299 -1.92 25.62 0.87
N VAL A 300 -0.91 26.02 0.08
CA VAL A 300 -0.08 25.08 -0.71
C VAL A 300 0.72 24.14 0.22
N LEU A 301 1.35 24.70 1.25
CA LEU A 301 2.08 23.91 2.25
C LEU A 301 1.16 22.91 2.97
N LEU A 302 -0.09 23.29 3.25
CA LEU A 302 -1.09 22.38 3.80
C LEU A 302 -1.47 21.26 2.82
N GLN A 303 -1.58 21.53 1.51
CA GLN A 303 -1.82 20.45 0.54
C GLN A 303 -0.68 19.43 0.56
N ALA A 304 0.57 19.89 0.65
CA ALA A 304 1.72 19.01 0.79
C ALA A 304 1.69 18.23 2.12
N ALA A 305 1.33 18.88 3.23
CA ALA A 305 1.26 18.26 4.55
C ALA A 305 0.17 17.19 4.68
N LYS A 306 -0.92 17.29 3.92
CA LYS A 306 -2.01 16.29 3.88
C LYS A 306 -1.68 15.02 3.08
N ARG A 307 -0.55 14.99 2.37
CA ARG A 307 -0.09 13.79 1.66
C ARG A 307 0.35 12.76 2.69
N ASP A 308 0.27 11.48 2.36
CA ASP A 308 0.82 10.42 3.20
C ASP A 308 2.33 10.32 2.98
N TRP A 309 3.11 10.93 3.87
CA TRP A 309 4.57 10.98 3.79
C TRP A 309 5.25 9.63 4.07
N CYS A 310 4.52 8.63 4.57
CA CYS A 310 5.01 7.26 4.65
C CYS A 310 5.25 6.66 3.24
N ASN A 311 4.58 7.21 2.22
CA ASN A 311 4.75 6.80 0.83
C ASN A 311 5.69 7.73 0.05
N VAL A 312 6.32 8.74 0.64
CA VAL A 312 7.24 9.61 -0.12
C VAL A 312 8.62 8.96 -0.20
N GLU A 313 9.16 8.82 -1.42
CA GLU A 313 10.49 8.28 -1.62
C GLU A 313 11.58 9.28 -1.18
N PRO A 314 12.67 8.82 -0.53
CA PRO A 314 13.80 9.68 -0.19
C PRO A 314 14.42 10.41 -1.40
N ALA A 315 14.22 9.91 -2.63
CA ALA A 315 14.64 10.59 -3.85
C ALA A 315 14.05 12.02 -4.00
N ILE A 316 12.94 12.33 -3.31
CA ILE A 316 12.39 13.69 -3.21
C ILE A 316 13.47 14.72 -2.86
N PHE A 317 14.39 14.37 -1.95
CA PHE A 317 15.47 15.26 -1.52
C PHE A 317 16.43 15.60 -2.66
N GLY A 318 16.70 14.66 -3.58
CA GLY A 318 17.51 14.91 -4.77
C GLY A 318 16.81 15.81 -5.78
N THR A 319 15.48 15.69 -5.91
CA THR A 319 14.71 16.57 -6.81
C THR A 319 14.75 18.03 -6.36
N LEU A 320 14.69 18.28 -5.04
CA LEU A 320 14.82 19.63 -4.47
C LEU A 320 16.16 20.29 -4.78
N VAL A 321 17.25 19.52 -4.77
CA VAL A 321 18.57 20.02 -5.15
C VAL A 321 18.63 20.40 -6.63
N THR A 322 17.89 19.68 -7.49
CA THR A 322 17.90 19.90 -8.94
C THR A 322 17.12 21.17 -9.35
N PHE A 323 16.17 21.62 -8.52
CA PHE A 323 15.48 22.90 -8.73
C PHE A 323 16.39 24.13 -8.50
N SER A 324 17.63 23.93 -8.02
CA SER A 324 18.69 24.95 -8.00
C SER A 324 19.82 24.55 -8.97
N PRO A 325 20.06 25.26 -10.09
CA PRO A 325 21.06 24.89 -11.08
C PRO A 325 22.53 25.08 -10.63
N VAL A 326 22.78 25.28 -9.33
CA VAL A 326 24.12 25.42 -8.77
C VAL A 326 24.22 24.55 -7.53
N ILE A 327 24.50 23.26 -7.69
CA ILE A 327 25.43 22.44 -6.87
C ILE A 327 25.33 20.95 -7.30
N PRO A 328 26.46 20.26 -7.57
CA PRO A 328 26.52 18.80 -7.57
C PRO A 328 26.71 18.29 -6.13
N LEU A 329 25.68 17.70 -5.52
CA LEU A 329 25.88 16.88 -4.32
C LEU A 329 26.41 15.50 -4.72
N ARG A 330 27.68 15.23 -4.46
CA ARG A 330 28.21 13.86 -4.43
C ARG A 330 27.58 13.13 -3.24
N LEU A 331 26.54 12.34 -3.49
CA LEU A 331 26.17 11.25 -2.60
C LEU A 331 27.16 10.11 -2.85
N THR A 332 28.31 10.15 -2.17
CA THR A 332 29.17 8.96 -2.09
C THR A 332 28.49 7.93 -1.20
N GLY A 333 28.27 6.74 -1.76
CA GLY A 333 27.55 5.64 -1.13
C GLY A 333 28.13 5.22 0.23
N ALA A 334 27.26 5.31 1.23
CA ALA A 334 27.19 4.61 2.52
C ALA A 334 26.11 5.44 3.25
N SER A 335 25.00 4.95 3.76
CA SER A 335 24.63 3.70 4.40
C SER A 335 23.12 3.88 4.65
N LYS A 336 22.22 2.98 4.25
CA LYS A 336 21.68 1.96 5.16
C LYS A 336 22.19 2.11 6.61
N GLU A 337 21.74 3.14 7.32
CA GLU A 337 21.58 3.15 8.78
C GLU A 337 20.99 4.52 9.19
N LEU A 338 20.02 4.46 10.11
CA LEU A 338 19.33 5.58 10.81
C LEU A 338 18.19 6.22 9.98
N PHE A 339 16.89 6.08 10.27
CA PHE A 339 16.15 6.34 11.53
C PHE A 339 16.57 7.62 12.24
#